data_AF-A0A832LXD3-F1
#
_entry.id   AF-A0A832LXD3-F1
#
_cell.length_a   1.000
_cell.length_b   1.000
_cell.length_c   1.000
_cell.angle_alpha   90.00
_cell.angle_beta   90.00
_cell.angle_gamma   90.00
#
_symmetry.space_group_name_H-M   'P 1'
#
loop_
_entity.id
_entity.type
_entity.pdbx_description
1 polymer ?
#
loop_
_entity_poly.entity_id
_entity_poly.type
_entity_poly.pdbx_seq_one_letter_code
_entity_poly.pdbx_strand_id
1 'polypeptide(L)'
;MRSEVIKEFAFNEGADLIGIASADRLDNAPLGHKLQDILPKARCVIVLAMRYLNGSIKAAKIGSTIYPYQASCHIWLNHQLTILSYKVARFLERRGFLATPIPAN
;
A
#
# COMPACT_ATOMS: atom_id res chain seq x y z
N MET A 1 -18.83 -3.43 -4.27
CA MET A 1 -18.17 -4.54 -3.54
C MET A 1 -18.05 -4.15 -2.08
N ARG A 2 -18.22 -5.12 -1.17
CA ARG A 2 -18.10 -4.92 0.28
C ARG A 2 -16.63 -4.72 0.69
N SER A 3 -16.39 -3.86 1.69
CA SER A 3 -15.02 -3.48 2.09
C SER A 3 -14.25 -4.67 2.66
N GLU A 4 -14.97 -5.59 3.27
CA GLU A 4 -14.45 -6.78 3.96
C GLU A 4 -13.77 -7.73 2.96
N VAL A 5 -14.31 -7.85 1.75
CA VAL A 5 -13.78 -8.72 0.68
C VAL A 5 -12.39 -8.26 0.23
N ILE A 6 -12.19 -6.94 0.11
CA ILE A 6 -10.88 -6.39 -0.28
C ILE A 6 -9.89 -6.59 0.87
N LYS A 7 -10.32 -6.36 2.11
CA LYS A 7 -9.47 -6.53 3.30
C LYS A 7 -9.00 -7.96 3.44
N GLU A 8 -9.92 -8.92 3.35
CA GLU A 8 -9.60 -10.35 3.38
C GLU A 8 -8.61 -10.73 2.27
N PHE A 9 -8.86 -10.28 1.04
CA PHE A 9 -7.93 -10.52 -0.07
C PHE A 9 -6.54 -9.94 0.20
N ALA A 10 -6.45 -8.69 0.68
CA ALA A 10 -5.17 -8.05 0.97
C ALA A 10 -4.40 -8.76 2.08
N PHE A 11 -5.08 -9.19 3.15
CA PHE A 11 -4.45 -9.97 4.23
C PHE A 11 -3.93 -11.32 3.71
N ASN A 12 -4.71 -12.01 2.89
CA ASN A 12 -4.29 -13.28 2.28
C ASN A 12 -3.08 -13.13 1.33
N GLU A 13 -2.92 -11.95 0.72
CA GLU A 13 -1.77 -11.63 -0.15
C GLU A 13 -0.55 -11.10 0.62
N GLY A 14 -0.63 -10.98 1.95
CA GLY A 14 0.51 -10.62 2.82
C GLY A 14 0.51 -9.18 3.34
N ALA A 15 -0.60 -8.44 3.26
CA ALA A 15 -0.72 -7.16 3.97
C ALA A 15 -0.71 -7.39 5.49
N ASP A 16 -0.01 -6.54 6.23
CA ASP A 16 -0.11 -6.50 7.70
C ASP A 16 -1.22 -5.55 8.18
N LEU A 17 -1.53 -4.54 7.35
CA LEU A 17 -2.57 -3.57 7.62
C LEU A 17 -3.17 -3.04 6.31
N ILE A 18 -4.47 -2.79 6.32
CA ILE A 18 -5.20 -2.18 5.22
C ILE A 18 -6.16 -1.10 5.74
N GLY A 19 -6.14 0.06 5.09
CA GLY A 19 -7.07 1.16 5.30
C GLY A 19 -7.83 1.46 4.01
N ILE A 20 -9.10 1.86 4.15
CA ILE A 20 -9.90 2.34 3.02
C ILE A 20 -10.53 3.66 3.45
N ALA A 21 -10.27 4.73 2.70
CA ALA A 21 -10.86 6.04 2.94
C ALA A 21 -11.61 6.50 1.69
N SER A 22 -12.80 7.06 1.89
CA SER A 22 -13.62 7.62 0.82
C SER A 22 -13.12 9.00 0.41
N ALA A 23 -13.43 9.42 -0.82
CA ALA A 23 -12.89 10.64 -1.39
C ALA A 23 -13.30 11.92 -0.62
N ASP A 24 -14.51 11.93 -0.06
CA ASP A 24 -15.04 13.00 0.79
C ASP A 24 -14.16 13.27 2.03
N ARG A 25 -13.49 12.24 2.57
CA ARG A 25 -12.54 12.42 3.68
C ARG A 25 -11.25 13.12 3.27
N LEU A 26 -11.02 13.25 1.97
CA LEU A 26 -9.81 13.81 1.36
C LEU A 26 -10.11 15.08 0.55
N ASP A 27 -11.30 15.68 0.68
CA ASP A 27 -11.70 16.88 -0.08
C ASP A 27 -10.80 18.09 0.18
N ASN A 28 -10.20 18.16 1.38
CA ASN A 28 -9.25 19.20 1.79
C ASN A 28 -7.81 18.93 1.32
N ALA A 29 -7.59 17.91 0.47
CA ALA A 29 -6.27 17.67 -0.09
C ALA A 29 -5.78 18.88 -0.91
N PRO A 30 -4.49 19.24 -0.82
CA PRO A 30 -3.90 20.29 -1.64
C PRO A 30 -4.14 20.06 -3.13
N LEU A 31 -4.06 21.13 -3.92
CA LEU A 31 -4.15 21.05 -5.38
C LEU A 31 -3.10 20.09 -5.94
N GLY A 32 -3.50 19.19 -6.85
CA GLY A 32 -2.63 18.16 -7.42
C GLY A 32 -2.49 16.90 -6.57
N HIS A 33 -3.10 16.87 -5.38
CA HIS A 33 -3.09 15.72 -4.47
C HIS A 33 -4.49 15.15 -4.22
N LYS A 34 -5.50 15.58 -4.99
CA LYS A 34 -6.83 14.95 -4.92
C LYS A 34 -6.80 13.61 -5.63
N LEU A 35 -7.65 12.69 -5.20
CA LEU A 35 -7.75 11.37 -5.83
C LEU A 35 -8.09 11.47 -7.33
N GLN A 36 -8.94 12.43 -7.66
CA GLN A 36 -9.41 12.65 -9.03
C GLN A 36 -8.32 13.24 -9.94
N ASP A 37 -7.26 13.82 -9.37
CA ASP A 37 -6.09 14.28 -10.13
C ASP A 37 -5.30 13.09 -10.69
N ILE A 38 -5.36 11.94 -10.01
CA ILE A 38 -4.68 10.69 -10.42
C ILE A 38 -5.59 9.82 -11.29
N LEU A 39 -6.81 9.56 -10.82
CA LEU A 39 -7.77 8.69 -11.50
C LEU A 39 -9.14 9.38 -11.58
N PRO A 40 -9.60 9.79 -12.77
CA PRO A 40 -10.90 10.43 -12.94
C PRO A 40 -12.02 9.58 -12.33
N LYS A 41 -12.91 10.22 -11.56
CA LYS A 41 -14.03 9.57 -10.84
C LYS A 41 -13.62 8.61 -9.71
N ALA A 42 -12.37 8.64 -9.24
CA ALA A 42 -11.97 7.91 -8.04
C ALA A 42 -12.86 8.29 -6.84
N ARG A 43 -13.36 7.27 -6.12
CA ARG A 43 -14.27 7.44 -4.97
C ARG A 43 -13.65 7.07 -3.63
N CYS A 44 -12.51 6.38 -3.65
CA CYS A 44 -11.82 5.96 -2.45
C CYS A 44 -10.35 5.71 -2.74
N VAL A 45 -9.55 5.72 -1.68
CA VAL A 45 -8.18 5.24 -1.65
C VAL A 45 -8.10 3.99 -0.79
N ILE A 46 -7.26 3.04 -1.22
CA ILE A 46 -6.92 1.84 -0.45
C ILE A 46 -5.44 1.97 -0.08
N VAL A 47 -5.16 1.96 1.21
CA VAL A 47 -3.81 2.05 1.77
C VAL A 47 -3.43 0.68 2.28
N LEU A 48 -2.22 0.24 1.93
CA LEU A 48 -1.66 -1.06 2.30
C LEU A 48 -0.37 -0.82 3.08
N ALA A 49 -0.08 -1.66 4.05
CA ALA A 49 1.19 -1.62 4.77
C ALA A 49 1.71 -3.01 5.09
N MET A 50 3.04 -3.11 5.13
CA MET A 50 3.79 -4.27 5.58
C MET A 50 4.75 -3.88 6.70
N ARG A 51 4.90 -4.74 7.70
CA ARG A 51 5.69 -4.51 8.89
C ARG A 51 7.16 -4.78 8.61
N TYR A 52 8.02 -3.87 9.04
CA TYR A 52 9.46 -4.06 9.00
C TYR A 52 9.92 -5.21 9.91
N LEU A 53 11.02 -5.86 9.54
CA LEU A 53 11.64 -6.88 10.37
C LEU A 53 12.33 -6.22 11.57
N ASN A 54 11.83 -6.52 12.78
CA ASN A 54 12.38 -5.98 14.03
C ASN A 54 13.89 -6.26 14.19
N GLY A 55 14.36 -7.43 13.74
CA GLY A 55 15.77 -7.80 13.77
C GLY A 55 16.63 -6.86 12.92
N SER A 56 16.19 -6.57 11.68
CA SER A 56 16.88 -5.65 10.78
C SER A 56 16.93 -4.22 11.33
N ILE A 57 15.84 -3.76 11.95
CA ILE A 57 15.81 -2.45 12.64
C ILE A 57 16.80 -2.45 13.82
N LYS A 58 16.80 -3.51 14.64
CA LYS A 58 17.66 -3.58 15.83
C LYS A 58 19.14 -3.60 15.43
N ALA A 59 19.52 -4.39 14.44
CA ALA A 59 20.89 -4.46 13.91
C ALA A 59 21.39 -3.10 13.41
N ALA A 60 20.52 -2.33 12.75
CA ALA A 60 20.81 -0.97 12.32
C ALA A 60 20.98 -0.01 13.51
N LYS A 61 20.07 -0.06 14.49
CA LYS A 61 20.09 0.83 15.66
C LYS A 61 21.30 0.63 16.58
N ILE A 62 21.75 -0.61 16.76
CA ILE A 62 22.94 -0.90 17.57
C ILE A 62 24.26 -0.57 16.83
N GLY A 63 24.18 -0.11 15.57
CA GLY A 63 25.34 0.25 14.77
C GLY A 63 26.17 -0.93 14.26
N SER A 64 25.65 -2.16 14.36
CA SER A 64 26.38 -3.36 13.90
C SER A 64 26.50 -3.37 12.37
N THR A 65 25.39 -3.19 11.68
CA THR A 65 25.36 -3.03 10.22
C THR A 65 24.00 -2.50 9.78
N ILE A 66 24.01 -1.60 8.79
CA ILE A 66 22.80 -1.07 8.16
C ILE A 66 22.28 -1.97 7.01
N TYR A 67 23.11 -2.91 6.54
CA TYR A 67 22.84 -3.69 5.34
C TYR A 67 21.54 -4.52 5.43
N PRO A 68 21.24 -5.25 6.52
CA PRO A 68 19.98 -6.00 6.62
C PRO A 68 18.75 -5.09 6.54
N TYR A 69 18.80 -3.89 7.11
CA TYR A 69 17.73 -2.91 6.99
C TYR A 69 17.55 -2.45 5.54
N GLN A 70 18.64 -2.06 4.87
CA GLN A 70 18.60 -1.62 3.47
C GLN A 70 18.07 -2.70 2.53
N ALA A 71 18.58 -3.93 2.66
CA ALA A 71 18.17 -5.03 1.79
C ALA A 71 16.73 -5.47 2.06
N SER A 72 16.39 -5.77 3.33
CA SER A 72 15.10 -6.40 3.66
C SER A 72 13.94 -5.42 3.86
N CYS A 73 14.18 -4.29 4.54
CA CYS A 73 13.11 -3.36 4.94
C CYS A 73 12.92 -2.22 3.96
N HIS A 74 13.98 -1.77 3.29
CA HIS A 74 13.89 -0.71 2.29
C HIS A 74 13.65 -1.29 0.89
N ILE A 75 14.63 -1.96 0.30
CA ILE A 75 14.55 -2.42 -1.09
C ILE A 75 13.48 -3.51 -1.27
N TRP A 76 13.61 -4.61 -0.53
CA TRP A 76 12.74 -5.76 -0.73
C TRP A 76 11.29 -5.47 -0.32
N LEU A 77 11.09 -4.84 0.85
CA LEU A 77 9.73 -4.59 1.32
C LEU A 77 8.98 -3.57 0.46
N ASN A 78 9.61 -2.49 -0.02
CA ASN A 78 8.96 -1.56 -0.95
C ASN A 78 8.61 -2.25 -2.28
N HIS A 79 9.46 -3.16 -2.75
CA HIS A 79 9.13 -3.99 -3.91
C HIS A 79 7.91 -4.89 -3.66
N GLN A 80 7.87 -5.56 -2.50
CA GLN A 80 6.72 -6.39 -2.11
C GLN A 80 5.44 -5.56 -1.96
N LEU A 81 5.51 -4.36 -1.39
CA LEU A 81 4.36 -3.47 -1.24
C LEU A 81 3.83 -3.01 -2.62
N THR A 82 4.72 -2.78 -3.58
CA THR A 82 4.36 -2.48 -4.97
C THR A 82 3.70 -3.68 -5.67
N ILE A 83 4.22 -4.89 -5.45
CA ILE A 83 3.57 -6.12 -5.95
C ILE A 83 2.17 -6.28 -5.33
N LEU A 84 2.04 -6.05 -4.03
CA LEU A 84 0.77 -6.15 -3.31
C LEU A 84 -0.26 -5.13 -3.83
N SER A 85 0.14 -3.87 -4.05
CA SER A 85 -0.75 -2.85 -4.62
C SER A 85 -1.21 -3.22 -6.03
N TYR A 86 -0.32 -3.78 -6.86
CA TYR A 86 -0.66 -4.31 -8.18
C TYR A 86 -1.65 -5.48 -8.10
N LYS A 87 -1.46 -6.44 -7.19
CA LYS A 87 -2.38 -7.57 -7.00
C LYS A 87 -3.77 -7.10 -6.58
N VAL A 88 -3.85 -6.15 -5.65
CA VAL A 88 -5.13 -5.55 -5.22
C VAL A 88 -5.80 -4.80 -6.37
N ALA A 89 -5.06 -4.01 -7.15
CA ALA A 89 -5.61 -3.34 -8.34
C ALA A 89 -6.17 -4.36 -9.34
N ARG A 90 -5.44 -5.43 -9.65
CA ARG A 90 -5.93 -6.52 -10.52
C ARG A 90 -7.16 -7.22 -9.98
N PHE A 91 -7.23 -7.42 -8.67
CA PHE A 91 -8.39 -8.03 -8.01
C PHE A 91 -9.66 -7.17 -8.18
N LEU A 92 -9.51 -5.85 -8.15
CA LEU A 92 -10.57 -4.87 -8.41
C LEU A 92 -10.98 -4.85 -9.88
N GLU A 93 -10.01 -4.76 -10.80
CA GLU A 93 -10.23 -4.73 -12.26
C GLU A 93 -10.98 -5.97 -12.74
N ARG A 94 -10.61 -7.16 -12.25
CA ARG A 94 -11.33 -8.42 -12.55
C ARG A 94 -12.79 -8.44 -12.10
N ARG A 95 -13.21 -7.49 -11.27
CA ARG A 95 -14.59 -7.32 -10.77
C ARG A 95 -15.27 -6.08 -11.35
N GLY A 96 -14.69 -5.47 -12.38
CA GLY A 96 -15.25 -4.32 -13.09
C GLY A 96 -15.00 -2.97 -12.41
N PHE A 97 -14.04 -2.87 -11.50
CA PHE A 97 -13.64 -1.60 -10.88
C PHE A 97 -12.32 -1.12 -11.45
N LEU A 98 -12.26 0.14 -11.88
CA LEU A 98 -11.03 0.78 -12.31
C LEU A 98 -10.15 1.11 -11.10
N ALA A 99 -8.87 0.74 -11.13
CA ALA A 99 -7.92 0.99 -10.05
C ALA A 99 -6.50 1.24 -10.56
N THR A 100 -5.86 2.30 -10.06
CA THR A 100 -4.46 2.64 -10.36
C THR A 100 -3.61 2.45 -9.11
N PRO A 101 -2.64 1.52 -9.10
CA PRO A 101 -1.72 1.36 -7.98
C PRO A 101 -0.69 2.49 -7.95
N ILE A 102 -0.38 2.99 -6.75
CA ILE A 102 0.76 3.89 -6.52
C ILE A 102 1.93 3.03 -6.01
N PRO A 103 3.10 3.07 -6.65
CA PRO A 103 4.26 2.29 -6.21
C PRO A 103 4.79 2.83 -4.87
N ALA A 104 5.36 1.93 -4.07
CA ALA A 104 6.10 2.31 -2.87
C ALA A 104 7.49 2.84 -3.26
N ASN A 105 7.97 3.86 -2.53
CA ASN A 105 9.27 4.50 -2.75
C ASN A 105 10.28 4.05 -1.68
#